data_AF-A0A4P8SS07-F1
#
_entry.id   AF-A0A4P8SS07-F1
#
_cell.length_a   1.000
_cell.length_b   1.000
_cell.length_c   1.000
_cell.angle_alpha   90.00
_cell.angle_beta   90.00
_cell.angle_gamma   90.00
#
_symmetry.space_group_name_H-M   'P 1'
#
loop_
_entity.id
_entity.type
_entity.pdbx_description
1 polymer ?
#
loop_
_entity_poly.entity_id
_entity_poly.type
_entity_poly.pdbx_seq_one_letter_code
_entity_poly.pdbx_strand_id
1 'polypeptide(L)'
;MSDLIRSTSTWWAQSSKHARRTAIGTVAIVLVLGLITWTVWVSPAGPVSSAVQTALGVTPPKAKQPSAAELSAKLEAAQQTIWKLEGKLDSSGAQAGSRAEEITRLKAQIAALQSDLGAATSGGKASAAGSQAGSGSGSGSGAAGSSSGGSGSGGSAGGSAAGSSGGGSGTGSGSGSSGGTGGNAGPSKDPVASEPITTPSKAQILGQQSRWYGLYTTQSPFNWAEYDRVTQEVGRATNMVGFFQGFDQDFNASAVQRSWANGRLPLMTWETVPAKTGNDQPYVPGYTNQDIVSGKFDDYLANYAKALKANGMPVVIRLDHEMNGQWYNWSEASKQQNAPGSYVAMWKHVHDVFQANGANDYVIWNWSPSRIDKLGNPKYQTLDYMRQYYPGADYVDWVGMSGYYRTATEQPTFQTTFGATLAQLRQVAPGKHILLNEIGATETGGTVSNSQKSQWIASLFDALADPANSDVIGFAYFSQVATTIVDGARTTNDWRLDSRADSLATFAEGIARTDTDYDLQEVKQ
;
A
#
# COMPACT_ATOMS: atom_id res chain seq x y z
N MET A 1 3.00 -8.47 71.95
CA MET A 1 3.80 -7.36 72.50
C MET A 1 5.17 -7.94 72.85
N SER A 2 5.93 -8.53 71.93
CA SER A 2 6.65 -7.98 70.76
C SER A 2 8.05 -7.46 71.17
N ASP A 3 8.92 -8.42 71.42
CA ASP A 3 10.36 -8.29 71.65
C ASP A 3 11.16 -7.99 70.36
N LEU A 4 12.37 -7.44 70.58
CA LEU A 4 13.60 -7.49 69.76
C LEU A 4 13.78 -6.47 68.61
N ILE A 5 14.59 -5.43 68.92
CA ILE A 5 15.31 -4.60 67.95
C ILE A 5 16.82 -4.68 68.25
N ARG A 6 17.58 -4.93 67.15
CA ARG A 6 19.02 -4.70 66.90
C ARG A 6 20.06 -5.66 67.49
N SER A 7 20.46 -6.61 66.63
CA SER A 7 21.81 -7.16 66.57
C SER A 7 22.48 -6.68 65.27
N THR A 8 23.73 -6.24 65.41
CA THR A 8 24.66 -5.81 64.37
C THR A 8 25.34 -7.01 63.67
N SER A 9 26.05 -6.70 62.58
CA SER A 9 27.08 -7.51 61.90
C SER A 9 26.63 -8.66 60.97
N THR A 10 26.57 -8.30 59.68
CA THR A 10 27.24 -8.99 58.56
C THR A 10 27.04 -10.50 58.40
N TRP A 11 26.03 -10.87 57.62
CA TRP A 11 25.88 -12.19 57.00
C TRP A 11 26.04 -12.05 55.48
N TRP A 12 27.28 -12.13 54.99
CA TRP A 12 27.65 -12.75 53.70
C TRP A 12 29.16 -12.61 53.47
N ALA A 13 29.90 -13.67 53.79
CA ALA A 13 31.17 -13.94 53.14
C ALA A 13 31.27 -15.44 52.92
N GLN A 14 30.96 -15.89 51.70
CA GLN A 14 31.60 -17.05 51.08
C GLN A 14 31.18 -17.16 49.61
N SER A 15 32.08 -16.77 48.70
CA SER A 15 32.42 -17.51 47.47
C SER A 15 33.32 -16.65 46.57
N SER A 16 34.63 -16.92 46.59
CA SER A 16 35.61 -16.31 45.68
C SER A 16 35.48 -16.79 44.22
N LYS A 17 34.48 -17.62 43.89
CA LYS A 17 34.18 -18.06 42.51
C LYS A 17 33.24 -17.11 41.76
N HIS A 18 32.53 -16.22 42.44
CA HIS A 18 31.69 -15.21 41.79
C HIS A 18 32.39 -13.85 41.58
N ALA A 19 33.47 -13.56 42.31
CA ALA A 19 34.20 -12.30 42.17
C ALA A 19 34.74 -12.06 40.75
N ARG A 20 35.19 -13.11 40.05
CA ARG A 20 35.61 -13.01 38.63
C ARG A 20 34.43 -12.79 37.67
N ARG A 21 33.26 -13.38 37.93
CA ARG A 21 32.06 -13.19 37.10
C ARG A 21 31.42 -11.82 37.32
N THR A 22 31.43 -11.32 38.56
CA THR A 22 31.00 -9.96 38.87
C THR A 22 31.97 -8.92 38.31
N ALA A 23 33.29 -9.16 38.35
CA ALA A 23 34.27 -8.28 37.71
C ALA A 23 34.11 -8.23 36.17
N ILE A 24 33.86 -9.38 35.52
CA ILE A 24 33.59 -9.44 34.07
C ILE A 24 32.25 -8.74 33.74
N GLY A 25 31.22 -8.93 34.56
CA GLY A 25 29.93 -8.25 34.42
C GLY A 25 30.04 -6.73 34.56
N THR A 26 30.78 -6.24 35.56
CA THR A 26 31.01 -4.81 35.76
C THR A 26 31.84 -4.20 34.63
N VAL A 27 32.86 -4.90 34.12
CA VAL A 27 33.64 -4.44 32.96
C VAL A 27 32.77 -4.39 31.69
N ALA A 28 31.91 -5.39 31.46
CA ALA A 28 30.98 -5.38 30.33
C ALA A 28 29.98 -4.22 30.42
N ILE A 29 29.45 -3.94 31.62
CA ILE A 29 28.54 -2.79 31.85
C ILE A 29 29.28 -1.47 31.66
N VAL A 30 30.51 -1.33 32.15
CA VAL A 30 31.32 -0.10 31.93
C VAL A 30 31.69 0.07 30.45
N LEU A 31 31.96 -1.01 29.72
CA LEU A 31 32.20 -0.95 28.27
C LEU A 31 30.93 -0.60 27.49
N VAL A 32 29.77 -1.13 27.88
CA VAL A 32 28.47 -0.78 27.27
C VAL A 32 28.09 0.66 27.59
N LEU A 33 28.26 1.11 28.84
CA LEU A 33 28.04 2.50 29.23
C LEU A 33 29.05 3.43 28.56
N GLY A 34 30.30 3.01 28.37
CA GLY A 34 31.32 3.72 27.60
C GLY A 34 30.96 3.81 26.12
N LEU A 35 30.44 2.73 25.52
CA LEU A 35 29.93 2.70 24.14
C LEU A 35 28.69 3.58 23.96
N ILE A 36 27.77 3.58 24.93
CA ILE A 36 26.58 4.45 24.94
C ILE A 36 27.02 5.91 25.11
N THR A 37 27.94 6.19 26.02
CA THR A 37 28.46 7.55 26.23
C THR A 37 29.23 8.03 25.00
N TRP A 38 30.01 7.17 24.35
CA TRP A 38 30.69 7.45 23.07
C TRP A 38 29.71 7.65 21.91
N THR A 39 28.64 6.84 21.81
CA THR A 39 27.62 7.04 20.77
C THR A 39 26.77 8.28 21.00
N VAL A 40 26.60 8.71 22.26
CA VAL A 40 25.86 9.94 22.58
C VAL A 40 26.73 11.20 22.43
N TRP A 41 28.04 11.14 22.73
CA TRP A 41 28.92 12.31 22.72
C TRP A 41 29.93 12.40 21.57
N VAL A 42 30.23 11.30 20.88
CA VAL A 42 31.29 11.21 19.84
C VAL A 42 30.75 10.69 18.50
N SER A 43 29.45 10.36 18.41
CA SER A 43 28.81 10.01 17.13
C SER A 43 28.50 11.28 16.32
N PRO A 44 28.88 11.35 15.02
CA PRO A 44 28.67 12.52 14.16
C PRO A 44 27.19 12.88 13.87
N ALA A 45 26.23 12.08 14.34
CA ALA A 45 24.81 12.18 13.99
C ALA A 45 23.86 12.24 15.20
N GLY A 46 24.35 12.65 16.37
CA GLY A 46 23.51 12.86 17.56
C GLY A 46 22.90 14.27 17.65
N PRO A 47 21.75 14.48 18.34
CA PRO A 47 21.12 15.80 18.50
C PRO A 47 22.04 16.86 19.14
N VAL A 48 22.95 16.42 20.01
CA VAL A 48 23.97 17.26 20.65
C VAL A 48 25.07 17.67 19.66
N SER A 49 25.43 16.78 18.72
CA SER A 49 26.37 17.11 17.65
C SER A 49 25.79 18.18 16.73
N SER A 50 24.49 18.12 16.40
CA SER A 50 23.81 19.15 15.60
C SER A 50 23.69 20.49 16.32
N ALA A 51 23.54 20.51 17.64
CA ALA A 51 23.55 21.74 18.44
C ALA A 51 24.95 22.39 18.50
N VAL A 52 26.01 21.58 18.67
CA VAL A 52 27.41 22.06 18.63
C VAL A 52 27.83 22.48 17.22
N GLN A 53 27.34 21.81 16.18
CA GLN A 53 27.58 22.13 14.76
C GLN A 53 26.93 23.46 14.35
N THR A 54 25.72 23.74 14.86
CA THR A 54 25.03 25.03 14.64
C THR A 54 25.72 26.16 15.39
N ALA A 55 26.33 25.88 16.54
CA ALA A 55 27.10 26.86 17.32
C ALA A 55 28.51 27.14 16.75
N LEU A 56 29.11 26.21 16.00
CA LEU A 56 30.49 26.34 15.49
C LEU A 56 30.61 26.61 13.97
N GLY A 57 29.50 26.60 13.22
CA GLY A 57 29.48 27.03 11.81
C GLY A 57 30.27 26.16 10.83
N VAL A 58 30.61 24.92 11.19
CA VAL A 58 31.36 24.01 10.31
C VAL A 58 30.42 22.99 9.66
N THR A 59 30.29 23.05 8.33
CA THR A 59 29.52 22.07 7.54
C THR A 59 30.46 20.92 7.12
N PRO A 60 30.19 19.65 7.48
CA PRO A 60 30.99 18.53 6.97
C PRO A 60 30.61 18.17 5.53
N PRO A 61 31.51 17.54 4.75
CA PRO A 61 31.24 17.14 3.38
C PRO A 61 30.14 16.07 3.34
N LYS A 62 29.27 16.18 2.33
CA LYS A 62 28.14 15.29 2.03
C LYS A 62 28.61 13.82 2.07
N ALA A 63 28.05 13.01 2.97
CA ALA A 63 28.32 11.57 3.02
C ALA A 63 27.97 10.94 1.65
N LYS A 64 28.92 10.18 1.09
CA LYS A 64 28.78 9.55 -0.22
C LYS A 64 27.68 8.48 -0.14
N GLN A 65 26.63 8.63 -0.96
CA GLN A 65 25.59 7.62 -1.09
C GLN A 65 26.22 6.30 -1.58
N PRO A 66 25.86 5.14 -1.01
CA PRO A 66 26.41 3.86 -1.43
C PRO A 66 26.09 3.60 -2.91
N SER A 67 27.09 3.16 -3.66
CA SER A 67 26.96 2.80 -5.07
C SER A 67 26.07 1.56 -5.25
N ALA A 68 25.51 1.40 -6.46
CA ALA A 68 24.71 0.23 -6.80
C ALA A 68 25.47 -1.10 -6.57
N ALA A 69 26.79 -1.12 -6.76
CA ALA A 69 27.63 -2.28 -6.46
C ALA A 69 27.71 -2.58 -4.96
N GLU A 70 27.81 -1.56 -4.11
CA GLU A 70 27.85 -1.71 -2.64
C GLU A 70 26.49 -2.15 -2.09
N LEU A 71 25.39 -1.67 -2.68
CA LEU A 71 24.04 -2.10 -2.33
C LEU A 71 23.79 -3.56 -2.76
N SER A 72 24.25 -3.96 -3.95
CA SER A 72 24.19 -5.34 -4.42
C SER A 72 24.98 -6.30 -3.53
N ALA A 73 26.20 -5.92 -3.12
CA ALA A 73 27.00 -6.74 -2.21
C ALA A 73 26.36 -6.89 -0.82
N LYS A 74 25.71 -5.82 -0.31
CA LYS A 74 24.94 -5.88 0.95
C LYS A 74 23.71 -6.78 0.83
N LEU A 75 23.03 -6.74 -0.32
CA LEU A 75 21.89 -7.59 -0.63
C LEU A 75 22.28 -9.08 -0.59
N GLU A 76 23.37 -9.45 -1.26
CA GLU A 76 23.88 -10.83 -1.27
C GLU A 76 24.29 -11.31 0.13
N ALA A 77 24.97 -10.47 0.91
CA ALA A 77 25.39 -10.80 2.28
C ALA A 77 24.17 -10.99 3.22
N ALA A 78 23.13 -10.18 3.06
CA ALA A 78 21.89 -10.33 3.82
C ALA A 78 21.14 -11.61 3.44
N GLN A 79 21.05 -11.93 2.14
CA GLN A 79 20.43 -13.16 1.62
C GLN A 79 21.10 -14.42 2.20
N GLN A 80 22.45 -14.45 2.22
CA GLN A 80 23.22 -15.55 2.80
C GLN A 80 23.01 -15.70 4.32
N THR A 81 22.74 -14.59 5.02
CA THR A 81 22.46 -14.61 6.46
C THR A 81 21.09 -15.23 6.73
N ILE A 82 20.08 -14.90 5.91
CA ILE A 82 18.75 -15.51 5.98
C ILE A 82 18.82 -17.01 5.77
N TRP A 83 19.49 -17.49 4.71
CA TRP A 83 19.63 -18.94 4.46
C TRP A 83 20.30 -19.68 5.62
N LYS A 84 21.29 -19.07 6.27
CA LYS A 84 21.93 -19.63 7.46
C LYS A 84 21.01 -19.65 8.69
N LEU A 85 20.14 -18.66 8.83
CA LEU A 85 19.18 -18.59 9.94
C LEU A 85 17.99 -19.52 9.70
N GLU A 86 17.50 -19.64 8.48
CA GLU A 86 16.45 -20.58 8.06
C GLU A 86 16.92 -22.03 8.28
N GLY A 87 18.12 -22.40 7.84
CA GLY A 87 18.67 -23.74 8.11
C GLY A 87 18.92 -24.03 9.61
N LYS A 88 19.11 -22.98 10.44
CA LYS A 88 19.19 -23.10 11.91
C LYS A 88 17.81 -23.13 12.58
N LEU A 89 16.78 -22.63 11.91
CA LEU A 89 15.39 -22.69 12.35
C LEU A 89 14.86 -24.12 12.21
N ASP A 90 15.11 -24.75 11.06
CA ASP A 90 14.71 -26.12 10.75
C ASP A 90 15.35 -27.16 11.69
N SER A 91 16.46 -26.82 12.34
CA SER A 91 17.20 -27.70 13.24
C SER A 91 16.96 -27.49 14.74
N SER A 92 16.12 -26.53 15.18
CA SER A 92 15.89 -26.30 16.63
C SER A 92 14.55 -25.63 17.00
N GLY A 93 13.73 -26.32 17.81
CA GLY A 93 12.35 -25.89 18.13
C GLY A 93 12.16 -24.83 19.23
N ALA A 94 13.15 -24.58 20.11
CA ALA A 94 12.96 -23.67 21.26
C ALA A 94 13.54 -22.25 21.08
N GLN A 95 14.40 -22.03 20.08
CA GLN A 95 14.97 -20.70 19.74
C GLN A 95 14.40 -20.14 18.43
N ALA A 96 13.37 -20.80 17.89
CA ALA A 96 12.79 -20.46 16.60
C ALA A 96 12.08 -19.09 16.61
N GLY A 97 11.45 -18.69 17.72
CA GLY A 97 10.72 -17.43 17.83
C GLY A 97 11.60 -16.19 17.58
N SER A 98 12.69 -16.03 18.33
CA SER A 98 13.58 -14.87 18.16
C SER A 98 14.35 -14.88 16.85
N ARG A 99 14.64 -16.08 16.29
CA ARG A 99 15.27 -16.21 14.97
C ARG A 99 14.30 -15.92 13.83
N ALA A 100 13.02 -16.29 13.95
CA ALA A 100 11.98 -15.95 12.99
C ALA A 100 11.71 -14.44 12.96
N GLU A 101 11.76 -13.77 14.11
CA GLU A 101 11.73 -12.31 14.21
C GLU A 101 12.96 -11.67 13.55
N GLU A 102 14.15 -12.23 13.75
CA GLU A 102 15.39 -11.77 13.11
C GLU A 102 15.36 -11.99 11.58
N ILE A 103 14.85 -13.13 11.11
CA ILE A 103 14.62 -13.41 9.68
C ILE A 103 13.63 -12.40 9.09
N THR A 104 12.51 -12.13 9.78
CA THR A 104 11.52 -11.12 9.36
C THR A 104 12.15 -9.73 9.25
N ARG A 105 12.95 -9.33 10.23
CA ARG A 105 13.68 -8.06 10.21
C ARG A 105 14.69 -7.99 9.05
N LEU A 106 15.42 -9.06 8.80
CA LEU A 106 16.40 -9.13 7.70
C LEU A 106 15.70 -9.11 6.33
N LYS A 107 14.54 -9.77 6.18
CA LYS A 107 13.71 -9.68 4.96
C LYS A 107 13.24 -8.25 4.71
N ALA A 108 12.81 -7.53 5.75
CA ALA A 108 12.46 -6.11 5.63
C ALA A 108 13.65 -5.21 5.26
N GLN A 109 14.85 -5.49 5.79
CA GLN A 109 16.07 -4.77 5.41
C GLN A 109 16.47 -5.03 3.96
N ILE A 110 16.28 -6.25 3.45
CA ILE A 110 16.49 -6.58 2.03
C ILE A 110 15.53 -5.80 1.15
N ALA A 111 14.24 -5.74 1.49
CA ALA A 111 13.27 -4.97 0.73
C ALA A 111 13.65 -3.48 0.66
N ALA A 112 14.14 -2.92 1.77
CA ALA A 112 14.66 -1.55 1.81
C ALA A 112 15.92 -1.38 0.94
N LEU A 113 16.89 -2.30 1.00
CA LEU A 113 18.10 -2.26 0.18
C LEU A 113 17.82 -2.45 -1.32
N GLN A 114 16.84 -3.28 -1.67
CA GLN A 114 16.36 -3.46 -3.05
C GLN A 114 15.70 -2.18 -3.57
N SER A 115 14.94 -1.49 -2.72
CA SER A 115 14.38 -0.18 -3.02
C SER A 115 15.49 0.86 -3.27
N ASP A 116 16.49 0.93 -2.38
CA ASP A 116 17.63 1.84 -2.53
C ASP A 116 18.45 1.54 -3.80
N LEU A 117 18.64 0.26 -4.12
CA LEU A 117 19.33 -0.18 -5.34
C LEU A 117 18.53 0.20 -6.60
N GLY A 118 17.21 0.03 -6.57
CA GLY A 118 16.31 0.48 -7.63
C GLY A 118 16.39 1.99 -7.85
N ALA A 119 16.35 2.77 -6.77
CA ALA A 119 16.49 4.23 -6.83
C ALA A 119 17.87 4.68 -7.32
N ALA A 120 18.94 3.99 -6.93
CA ALA A 120 20.30 4.28 -7.37
C ALA A 120 20.52 3.95 -8.87
N THR A 121 19.92 2.86 -9.35
CA THR A 121 20.00 2.45 -10.77
C THR A 121 19.12 3.30 -11.68
N SER A 122 17.96 3.77 -11.21
CA SER A 122 17.12 4.74 -11.94
C SER A 122 17.73 6.15 -11.95
N GLY A 123 18.38 6.57 -10.87
CA GLY A 123 19.09 7.87 -10.78
C GLY A 123 20.29 7.97 -11.72
N GLY A 124 21.01 6.86 -11.97
CA GLY A 124 22.13 6.81 -12.92
C GLY A 124 21.69 6.99 -14.39
N LYS A 125 20.50 6.50 -14.76
CA LYS A 125 19.95 6.69 -16.12
C LYS A 125 19.49 8.13 -16.37
N ALA A 126 18.99 8.83 -15.36
CA ALA A 126 18.64 10.24 -15.47
C ALA A 126 19.87 11.15 -15.66
N SER A 127 21.02 10.81 -15.08
CA SER A 127 22.27 11.57 -15.28
C SER A 127 22.96 11.35 -16.63
N ALA A 128 22.66 10.24 -17.32
CA ALA A 128 23.24 9.91 -18.62
C ALA A 128 22.47 10.52 -19.81
N ALA A 129 21.21 10.92 -19.62
CA ALA A 129 20.40 11.56 -20.65
C ALA A 129 20.50 13.10 -20.66
N GLY A 130 21.16 13.70 -19.65
CA GLY A 130 21.27 15.16 -19.47
C GLY A 130 22.61 15.78 -19.87
N SER A 131 23.54 15.04 -20.45
CA SER A 131 24.91 15.50 -20.73
C SER A 131 25.31 15.31 -22.20
N GLN A 132 24.45 15.75 -23.13
CA GLN A 132 24.89 16.00 -24.51
C GLN A 132 24.04 17.09 -25.20
N ALA A 133 24.14 18.33 -24.73
CA ALA A 133 23.83 19.52 -25.54
C ALA A 133 24.43 20.77 -24.87
N GLY A 134 25.28 21.51 -25.60
CA GLY A 134 25.60 22.89 -25.24
C GLY A 134 27.05 23.36 -25.40
N SER A 135 27.62 23.29 -26.61
CA SER A 135 28.64 24.27 -27.03
C SER A 135 28.68 24.38 -28.56
N GLY A 136 28.49 25.59 -29.08
CA GLY A 136 28.77 25.91 -30.50
C GLY A 136 27.75 26.86 -31.15
N SER A 137 28.01 28.17 -31.06
CA SER A 137 27.41 29.21 -31.91
C SER A 137 27.79 29.03 -33.39
N GLY A 138 26.92 29.45 -34.31
CA GLY A 138 27.29 29.68 -35.71
C GLY A 138 26.10 29.87 -36.66
N SER A 139 25.93 31.10 -37.13
CA SER A 139 24.92 31.60 -38.08
C SER A 139 24.94 30.92 -39.45
N GLY A 140 23.79 30.88 -40.14
CA GLY A 140 23.74 30.56 -41.58
C GLY A 140 22.34 30.30 -42.13
N SER A 141 21.85 31.22 -42.95
CA SER A 141 20.61 31.22 -43.74
C SER A 141 20.51 30.12 -44.80
N GLY A 142 19.28 29.71 -45.17
CA GLY A 142 18.99 29.28 -46.56
C GLY A 142 18.02 28.11 -46.77
N ALA A 143 16.80 28.45 -47.19
CA ALA A 143 15.97 27.86 -48.25
C ALA A 143 15.70 26.34 -48.41
N ALA A 144 14.41 26.11 -48.69
CA ALA A 144 13.70 24.98 -49.31
C ALA A 144 14.43 24.12 -50.36
N GLY A 145 13.97 22.86 -50.49
CA GLY A 145 14.23 22.03 -51.68
C GLY A 145 13.79 20.58 -51.55
N SER A 146 12.63 20.26 -52.12
CA SER A 146 12.17 18.93 -52.50
C SER A 146 13.02 18.33 -53.64
N SER A 147 13.24 17.00 -53.67
CA SER A 147 12.96 16.12 -54.83
C SER A 147 13.68 14.76 -54.76
N SER A 148 12.87 13.70 -54.90
CA SER A 148 13.03 12.47 -55.70
C SER A 148 14.40 11.91 -56.12
N GLY A 149 14.49 10.58 -56.03
CA GLY A 149 14.82 9.72 -57.18
C GLY A 149 16.15 8.98 -57.12
N GLY A 150 16.11 7.66 -57.34
CA GLY A 150 17.33 6.89 -57.60
C GLY A 150 17.23 5.39 -57.35
N SER A 151 16.62 4.67 -58.30
CA SER A 151 16.55 3.21 -58.38
C SER A 151 17.92 2.56 -58.58
N GLY A 152 18.06 1.31 -58.11
CA GLY A 152 19.16 0.42 -58.46
C GLY A 152 18.72 -1.04 -58.37
N SER A 153 18.45 -1.65 -59.52
CA SER A 153 17.93 -3.00 -59.74
C SER A 153 19.03 -4.04 -60.02
N GLY A 154 18.73 -5.31 -59.74
CA GLY A 154 19.37 -6.50 -60.33
C GLY A 154 19.68 -7.56 -59.28
N GLY A 155 19.27 -8.83 -59.36
CA GLY A 155 18.54 -9.58 -60.38
C GLY A 155 18.80 -11.08 -60.17
N SER A 156 17.73 -11.90 -60.28
CA SER A 156 17.69 -13.32 -60.67
C SER A 156 18.40 -14.36 -59.77
N ALA A 157 17.69 -15.33 -59.16
CA ALA A 157 17.07 -16.56 -59.71
C ALA A 157 17.69 -17.72 -58.89
N GLY A 158 17.08 -18.85 -58.56
CA GLY A 158 15.83 -19.53 -58.86
C GLY A 158 16.07 -20.98 -58.40
N GLY A 159 15.08 -21.66 -57.83
CA GLY A 159 15.26 -23.05 -57.40
C GLY A 159 14.14 -23.57 -56.50
N SER A 160 13.07 -24.06 -57.12
CA SER A 160 11.95 -24.75 -56.48
C SER A 160 12.35 -26.17 -56.04
N ALA A 161 11.81 -26.63 -54.91
CA ALA A 161 11.44 -28.04 -54.70
C ALA A 161 10.36 -28.15 -53.60
N ALA A 162 9.31 -28.90 -53.94
CA ALA A 162 8.11 -29.13 -53.16
C ALA A 162 8.30 -30.19 -52.04
N GLY A 163 7.41 -30.17 -51.03
CA GLY A 163 7.39 -31.19 -49.98
C GLY A 163 6.24 -31.04 -48.96
N SER A 164 5.01 -31.32 -49.41
CA SER A 164 3.86 -31.93 -48.71
C SER A 164 3.66 -31.84 -47.18
N SER A 165 2.47 -31.32 -46.82
CA SER A 165 1.43 -31.87 -45.92
C SER A 165 1.59 -31.98 -44.39
N GLY A 166 0.57 -31.43 -43.71
CA GLY A 166 0.13 -31.70 -42.34
C GLY A 166 -0.17 -30.37 -41.63
N GLY A 167 -1.40 -29.87 -41.48
CA GLY A 167 -2.62 -30.54 -41.05
C GLY A 167 -2.89 -30.12 -39.59
N GLY A 168 -3.64 -29.03 -39.38
CA GLY A 168 -3.92 -28.50 -38.04
C GLY A 168 -4.66 -27.16 -38.02
N SER A 169 -5.77 -27.06 -38.76
CA SER A 169 -6.68 -25.92 -38.72
C SER A 169 -7.60 -26.02 -37.50
N GLY A 170 -7.21 -25.37 -36.41
CA GLY A 170 -8.09 -25.06 -35.27
C GLY A 170 -8.54 -23.61 -35.35
N THR A 171 -9.55 -23.32 -36.15
CA THR A 171 -10.25 -22.02 -36.15
C THR A 171 -11.23 -21.98 -34.98
N GLY A 172 -10.73 -21.55 -33.82
CA GLY A 172 -11.57 -21.09 -32.71
C GLY A 172 -11.82 -19.60 -32.86
N SER A 173 -12.83 -19.22 -33.63
CA SER A 173 -13.36 -17.85 -33.66
C SER A 173 -14.06 -17.57 -32.32
N GLY A 174 -13.29 -17.05 -31.35
CA GLY A 174 -13.81 -16.50 -30.10
C GLY A 174 -14.14 -15.02 -30.25
N SER A 175 -15.14 -14.67 -31.06
CA SER A 175 -15.77 -13.35 -30.99
C SER A 175 -16.83 -13.39 -29.89
N GLY A 176 -16.37 -13.33 -28.64
CA GLY A 176 -17.17 -13.13 -27.45
C GLY A 176 -16.57 -11.98 -26.66
N SER A 177 -17.13 -10.78 -26.85
CA SER A 177 -16.85 -9.62 -26.02
C SER A 177 -17.44 -9.86 -24.62
N SER A 178 -16.76 -10.67 -23.79
CA SER A 178 -16.95 -10.63 -22.35
C SER A 178 -16.11 -9.47 -21.82
N GLY A 179 -16.71 -8.28 -21.73
CA GLY A 179 -16.09 -7.07 -21.18
C GLY A 179 -15.89 -7.12 -19.66
N GLY A 180 -15.48 -8.27 -19.13
CA GLY A 180 -15.18 -8.48 -17.72
C GLY A 180 -13.70 -8.22 -17.42
N THR A 181 -13.43 -7.53 -16.31
CA THR A 181 -12.07 -7.20 -15.84
C THR A 181 -11.44 -8.39 -15.12
N GLY A 182 -11.27 -9.55 -15.76
CA GLY A 182 -10.81 -10.78 -15.06
C GLY A 182 -9.39 -10.76 -14.46
N GLY A 183 -8.68 -9.62 -14.51
CA GLY A 183 -7.30 -9.45 -14.08
C GLY A 183 -6.28 -10.05 -15.05
N ASN A 184 -5.01 -9.64 -14.94
CA ASN A 184 -3.89 -10.28 -15.63
C ASN A 184 -3.40 -11.50 -14.83
N ALA A 185 -3.48 -12.69 -15.44
CA ALA A 185 -2.99 -13.94 -14.87
C ALA A 185 -1.48 -14.18 -15.01
N GLY A 186 -0.79 -13.38 -15.82
CA GLY A 186 0.66 -13.42 -15.99
C GLY A 186 1.39 -12.34 -15.16
N PRO A 187 2.73 -12.28 -15.26
CA PRO A 187 3.49 -11.16 -14.70
C PRO A 187 2.93 -9.83 -15.20
N SER A 188 2.90 -8.85 -14.30
CA SER A 188 2.41 -7.53 -14.66
C SER A 188 3.32 -6.87 -15.68
N LYS A 189 2.70 -6.18 -16.63
CA LYS A 189 3.39 -5.46 -17.70
C LYS A 189 3.19 -3.96 -17.58
N ASP A 190 4.20 -3.20 -17.97
CA ASP A 190 4.08 -1.76 -18.14
C ASP A 190 3.49 -1.45 -19.53
N PRO A 191 2.70 -0.37 -19.66
CA PRO A 191 2.12 0.01 -20.94
C PRO A 191 3.22 0.36 -21.93
N VAL A 192 3.07 -0.11 -23.17
CA VAL A 192 3.94 0.23 -24.30
C VAL A 192 3.16 1.03 -25.33
N ALA A 193 3.78 2.05 -25.93
CA ALA A 193 3.10 3.00 -26.80
C ALA A 193 2.41 2.36 -28.04
N SER A 194 2.84 1.17 -28.44
CA SER A 194 2.28 0.42 -29.57
C SER A 194 1.00 -0.36 -29.24
N GLU A 195 0.63 -0.50 -27.96
CA GLU A 195 -0.53 -1.27 -27.52
C GLU A 195 -1.57 -0.37 -26.83
N PRO A 196 -2.71 -0.08 -27.48
CA PRO A 196 -3.79 0.67 -26.85
C PRO A 196 -4.34 -0.07 -25.62
N ILE A 197 -4.43 0.63 -24.49
CA ILE A 197 -5.05 0.10 -23.27
C ILE A 197 -6.56 0.22 -23.41
N THR A 198 -7.26 -0.91 -23.42
CA THR A 198 -8.73 -0.94 -23.43
C THR A 198 -9.26 -0.92 -22.00
N THR A 199 -10.19 -0.02 -21.72
CA THR A 199 -10.82 0.10 -20.40
C THR A 199 -12.34 0.01 -20.53
N PRO A 200 -13.05 -0.60 -19.56
CA PRO A 200 -14.48 -0.47 -19.47
C PRO A 200 -14.87 0.98 -19.18
N SER A 201 -16.06 1.39 -19.59
CA SER A 201 -16.65 2.66 -19.17
C SER A 201 -17.05 2.66 -17.69
N LYS A 202 -17.23 3.84 -17.09
CA LYS A 202 -17.78 3.99 -15.73
C LYS A 202 -19.08 3.21 -15.56
N ALA A 203 -20.00 3.28 -16.53
CA ALA A 203 -21.27 2.55 -16.47
C ALA A 203 -21.09 1.02 -16.46
N GLN A 204 -20.13 0.48 -17.22
CA GLN A 204 -19.81 -0.95 -17.19
C GLN A 204 -19.20 -1.37 -15.84
N ILE A 205 -18.34 -0.54 -15.24
CA ILE A 205 -17.77 -0.79 -13.91
C ILE A 205 -18.87 -0.80 -12.84
N LEU A 206 -19.77 0.18 -12.86
CA LEU A 206 -20.88 0.27 -11.90
C LEU A 206 -21.90 -0.86 -12.07
N GLY A 207 -22.06 -1.39 -13.29
CA GLY A 207 -22.97 -2.49 -13.60
C GLY A 207 -22.34 -3.88 -13.52
N GLN A 208 -21.06 -4.00 -13.16
CA GLN A 208 -20.37 -5.28 -13.07
C GLN A 208 -21.01 -6.16 -11.98
N GLN A 209 -21.34 -7.39 -12.34
CA GLN A 209 -21.94 -8.36 -11.41
C GLN A 209 -20.87 -9.12 -10.62
N SER A 210 -19.71 -9.38 -11.23
CA SER A 210 -18.61 -10.07 -10.55
C SER A 210 -17.91 -9.17 -9.53
N ARG A 211 -17.51 -9.75 -8.41
CA ARG A 211 -16.88 -9.02 -7.31
C ARG A 211 -15.48 -8.50 -7.66
N TRP A 212 -15.13 -7.40 -7.01
CA TRP A 212 -13.80 -6.81 -7.04
C TRP A 212 -12.89 -7.46 -5.99
N TYR A 213 -11.75 -7.96 -6.43
CA TYR A 213 -10.63 -8.40 -5.60
C TYR A 213 -9.45 -7.47 -5.83
N GLY A 214 -9.23 -6.61 -4.83
CA GLY A 214 -8.13 -5.66 -4.78
C GLY A 214 -7.03 -6.06 -3.82
N LEU A 215 -5.82 -5.57 -4.09
CA LEU A 215 -4.68 -5.63 -3.17
C LEU A 215 -4.03 -4.25 -3.03
N TYR A 216 -3.61 -3.92 -1.82
CA TYR A 216 -2.58 -2.92 -1.57
C TYR A 216 -1.27 -3.65 -1.21
N THR A 217 -0.20 -3.36 -1.92
CA THR A 217 1.17 -3.74 -1.54
C THR A 217 2.02 -2.48 -1.44
N THR A 218 3.22 -2.59 -0.85
CA THR A 218 4.05 -1.43 -0.47
C THR A 218 4.31 -0.47 -1.63
N GLN A 219 4.42 -1.01 -2.85
CA GLN A 219 4.81 -0.26 -4.03
C GLN A 219 3.78 -0.35 -5.16
N SER A 220 2.60 -0.95 -4.98
CA SER A 220 1.61 -0.98 -6.06
C SER A 220 1.00 0.40 -6.29
N PRO A 221 0.71 0.80 -7.55
CA PRO A 221 1.05 0.16 -8.83
C PRO A 221 2.42 0.62 -9.40
N PHE A 222 3.29 1.22 -8.59
CA PHE A 222 4.61 1.74 -8.98
C PHE A 222 5.66 0.64 -9.20
N ASN A 223 5.50 -0.51 -8.55
CA ASN A 223 6.27 -1.71 -8.76
C ASN A 223 5.38 -2.94 -8.51
N TRP A 224 5.41 -3.89 -9.44
CA TRP A 224 4.56 -5.07 -9.41
C TRP A 224 5.18 -6.28 -8.74
N ALA A 225 6.46 -6.29 -8.39
CA ALA A 225 7.15 -7.49 -7.91
C ALA A 225 6.50 -8.12 -6.66
N GLU A 226 6.18 -7.31 -5.65
CA GLU A 226 5.47 -7.80 -4.45
C GLU A 226 4.03 -8.18 -4.78
N TYR A 227 3.37 -7.38 -5.62
CA TYR A 227 1.99 -7.59 -6.02
C TYR A 227 1.79 -8.91 -6.80
N ASP A 228 2.65 -9.17 -7.77
CA ASP A 228 2.66 -10.37 -8.60
C ASP A 228 3.03 -11.60 -7.77
N ARG A 229 3.99 -11.49 -6.84
CA ARG A 229 4.33 -12.58 -5.92
C ARG A 229 3.12 -13.00 -5.10
N VAL A 230 2.46 -12.05 -4.43
CA VAL A 230 1.25 -12.35 -3.62
C VAL A 230 0.13 -12.90 -4.50
N THR A 231 -0.05 -12.36 -5.70
CA THR A 231 -1.05 -12.85 -6.67
C THR A 231 -0.77 -14.30 -7.11
N GLN A 232 0.49 -14.65 -7.35
CA GLN A 232 0.92 -16.01 -7.69
C GLN A 232 0.74 -16.97 -6.51
N GLU A 233 1.11 -16.55 -5.30
CA GLU A 233 0.94 -17.34 -4.07
C GLU A 233 -0.55 -17.64 -3.78
N VAL A 234 -1.44 -16.67 -4.01
CA VAL A 234 -2.89 -16.83 -3.88
C VAL A 234 -3.49 -17.68 -5.01
N GLY A 235 -2.92 -17.65 -6.22
CA GLY A 235 -3.36 -18.45 -7.38
C GLY A 235 -4.55 -17.87 -8.15
N ARG A 236 -5.00 -16.65 -7.83
CA ARG A 236 -6.07 -15.94 -8.54
C ARG A 236 -5.65 -14.51 -8.86
N ALA A 237 -5.85 -14.10 -10.11
CA ALA A 237 -5.56 -12.76 -10.56
C ALA A 237 -6.47 -11.75 -9.85
N THR A 238 -5.91 -10.64 -9.39
CA THR A 238 -6.70 -9.50 -8.93
C THR A 238 -7.26 -8.71 -10.10
N ASN A 239 -8.42 -8.09 -9.89
CA ASN A 239 -9.05 -7.19 -10.85
C ASN A 239 -9.12 -5.74 -10.36
N MET A 240 -8.49 -5.44 -9.23
CA MET A 240 -8.40 -4.10 -8.66
C MET A 240 -7.03 -3.90 -7.99
N VAL A 241 -6.52 -2.67 -7.97
CA VAL A 241 -5.25 -2.34 -7.28
C VAL A 241 -5.41 -1.07 -6.47
N GLY A 242 -5.05 -1.17 -5.19
CA GLY A 242 -5.09 -0.06 -4.26
C GLY A 242 -3.77 0.70 -4.20
N PHE A 243 -3.85 2.03 -4.10
CA PHE A 243 -2.71 2.90 -3.78
C PHE A 243 -3.17 4.20 -3.09
N PHE A 244 -2.20 4.92 -2.52
CA PHE A 244 -2.43 6.19 -1.83
C PHE A 244 -1.80 7.34 -2.62
N GLN A 245 -2.43 8.50 -2.57
CA GLN A 245 -1.90 9.74 -3.12
C GLN A 245 -2.15 10.91 -2.17
N GLY A 246 -1.15 11.80 -2.03
CA GLY A 246 -1.31 13.04 -1.29
C GLY A 246 -1.80 14.19 -2.17
N PHE A 247 -2.33 15.22 -1.53
CA PHE A 247 -2.84 16.45 -2.15
C PHE A 247 -1.75 17.44 -2.60
N ASP A 248 -0.48 17.05 -2.51
CA ASP A 248 0.69 17.77 -3.02
C ASP A 248 1.23 17.19 -4.34
N GLN A 249 0.53 16.20 -4.91
CA GLN A 249 0.95 15.47 -6.10
C GLN A 249 -0.02 15.69 -7.27
N ASP A 250 0.51 15.83 -8.48
CA ASP A 250 -0.30 15.88 -9.70
C ASP A 250 -1.00 14.52 -9.97
N PHE A 251 -2.06 14.52 -10.77
CA PHE A 251 -2.74 13.29 -11.17
C PHE A 251 -1.76 12.26 -11.77
N ASN A 252 -1.69 11.06 -11.16
CA ASN A 252 -0.77 10.03 -11.59
C ASN A 252 -1.36 9.17 -12.72
N ALA A 253 -1.35 9.72 -13.94
CA ALA A 253 -1.81 9.02 -15.14
C ALA A 253 -1.11 7.66 -15.33
N SER A 254 0.19 7.59 -15.01
CA SER A 254 0.97 6.34 -15.14
C SER A 254 0.47 5.23 -14.22
N ALA A 255 0.06 5.55 -12.98
CA ALA A 255 -0.51 4.59 -12.06
C ALA A 255 -1.83 4.00 -12.61
N VAL A 256 -2.69 4.85 -13.17
CA VAL A 256 -3.96 4.42 -13.77
C VAL A 256 -3.72 3.58 -15.02
N GLN A 257 -2.84 4.02 -15.92
CA GLN A 257 -2.50 3.29 -17.14
C GLN A 257 -1.88 1.92 -16.86
N ARG A 258 -0.93 1.85 -15.91
CA ARG A 258 -0.31 0.58 -15.52
C ARG A 258 -1.30 -0.40 -14.88
N SER A 259 -2.25 0.11 -14.11
CA SER A 259 -3.34 -0.70 -13.55
C SER A 259 -4.17 -1.32 -14.68
N TRP A 260 -4.63 -0.50 -15.63
CA TRP A 260 -5.46 -0.96 -16.74
C TRP A 260 -4.72 -1.80 -17.78
N ALA A 261 -3.42 -1.59 -17.99
CA ALA A 261 -2.58 -2.47 -18.81
C ALA A 261 -2.56 -3.93 -18.29
N ASN A 262 -2.93 -4.11 -17.03
CA ASN A 262 -3.05 -5.40 -16.35
C ASN A 262 -4.51 -5.77 -16.02
N GLY A 263 -5.49 -5.09 -16.61
CA GLY A 263 -6.92 -5.39 -16.41
C GLY A 263 -7.42 -5.12 -14.99
N ARG A 264 -6.76 -4.23 -14.24
CA ARG A 264 -7.09 -3.91 -12.84
C ARG A 264 -7.69 -2.51 -12.74
N LEU A 265 -8.84 -2.39 -12.09
CA LEU A 265 -9.44 -1.11 -11.73
C LEU A 265 -8.58 -0.42 -10.64
N PRO A 266 -8.04 0.78 -10.88
CA PRO A 266 -7.32 1.50 -9.84
C PRO A 266 -8.28 2.03 -8.76
N LEU A 267 -7.99 1.71 -7.50
CA LEU A 267 -8.59 2.27 -6.30
C LEU A 267 -7.59 3.22 -5.65
N MET A 268 -7.78 4.51 -5.88
CA MET A 268 -6.91 5.56 -5.33
C MET A 268 -7.52 6.11 -4.04
N THR A 269 -6.82 5.92 -2.93
CA THR A 269 -7.09 6.67 -1.71
C THR A 269 -6.40 8.02 -1.83
N TRP A 270 -7.18 9.09 -1.86
CA TRP A 270 -6.67 10.44 -2.05
C TRP A 270 -6.86 11.23 -0.76
N GLU A 271 -5.75 11.64 -0.17
CA GLU A 271 -5.72 12.26 1.15
C GLU A 271 -5.45 13.76 1.00
N THR A 272 -6.28 14.62 1.60
CA THR A 272 -6.12 16.09 1.57
C THR A 272 -4.99 16.59 2.47
N VAL A 273 -3.83 15.94 2.39
CA VAL A 273 -2.58 16.31 3.06
C VAL A 273 -1.41 15.96 2.13
N PRO A 274 -0.21 16.52 2.35
CA PRO A 274 0.98 16.08 1.62
C PRO A 274 1.24 14.58 1.81
N ALA A 275 1.70 13.89 0.77
CA ALA A 275 1.89 12.42 0.76
C ALA A 275 2.86 11.90 1.83
N LYS A 276 3.73 12.77 2.37
CA LYS A 276 4.70 12.43 3.42
C LYS A 276 4.22 12.77 4.83
N THR A 277 2.94 13.10 4.99
CA THR A 277 2.34 13.40 6.30
C THR A 277 2.36 12.13 7.17
N GLY A 278 2.86 12.27 8.39
CA GLY A 278 2.92 11.15 9.34
C GLY A 278 1.54 10.77 9.88
N ASN A 279 1.37 9.51 10.25
CA ASN A 279 0.13 9.00 10.86
C ASN A 279 -0.14 9.50 12.29
N ASP A 280 0.77 10.31 12.86
CA ASP A 280 0.66 10.98 14.14
C ASP A 280 0.42 12.49 14.02
N GLN A 281 0.10 12.97 12.81
CA GLN A 281 -0.17 14.38 12.51
C GLN A 281 -1.67 14.62 12.29
N PRO A 282 -2.47 14.77 13.36
CA PRO A 282 -3.91 15.00 13.24
C PRO A 282 -4.26 16.39 12.71
N TYR A 283 -3.29 17.29 12.53
CA TYR A 283 -3.49 18.62 11.96
C TYR A 283 -2.33 18.99 11.06
N VAL A 284 -2.63 19.43 9.84
CA VAL A 284 -1.67 19.90 8.86
C VAL A 284 -2.03 21.34 8.47
N PRO A 285 -1.20 22.34 8.82
CA PRO A 285 -1.47 23.72 8.50
C PRO A 285 -1.71 23.96 7.01
N GLY A 286 -2.82 24.63 6.69
CA GLY A 286 -3.17 25.01 5.32
C GLY A 286 -3.86 23.93 4.50
N TYR A 287 -4.24 22.81 5.13
CA TYR A 287 -4.94 21.68 4.54
C TYR A 287 -6.24 21.33 5.30
N THR A 288 -6.82 22.26 6.06
CA THR A 288 -8.11 22.02 6.74
C THR A 288 -9.24 21.89 5.73
N ASN A 289 -10.36 21.28 6.10
CA ASN A 289 -11.54 21.22 5.22
C ASN A 289 -11.95 22.62 4.72
N GLN A 290 -11.79 23.64 5.58
CA GLN A 290 -12.05 25.04 5.22
C GLN A 290 -11.04 25.61 4.21
N ASP A 291 -9.77 25.23 4.27
CA ASP A 291 -8.78 25.63 3.26
C ASP A 291 -9.21 25.13 1.87
N ILE A 292 -9.67 23.88 1.76
CA ILE A 292 -10.16 23.31 0.49
C ILE A 292 -11.43 24.04 0.03
N VAL A 293 -12.45 24.14 0.90
CA VAL A 293 -13.75 24.76 0.57
C VAL A 293 -13.63 26.25 0.21
N SER A 294 -12.62 26.95 0.73
CA SER A 294 -12.39 28.36 0.40
C SER A 294 -11.89 28.61 -1.03
N GLY A 295 -11.61 27.55 -1.79
CA GLY A 295 -11.13 27.62 -3.17
C GLY A 295 -9.61 27.70 -3.32
N LYS A 296 -8.86 27.61 -2.20
CA LYS A 296 -7.39 27.69 -2.19
C LYS A 296 -6.72 26.62 -3.06
N PHE A 297 -7.40 25.48 -3.25
CA PHE A 297 -6.92 24.36 -4.04
C PHE A 297 -7.60 24.24 -5.42
N ASP A 298 -8.45 25.20 -5.82
CA ASP A 298 -9.28 25.05 -7.04
C ASP A 298 -8.46 24.95 -8.32
N ASP A 299 -7.37 25.72 -8.43
CA ASP A 299 -6.47 25.62 -9.58
C ASP A 299 -5.79 24.24 -9.64
N TYR A 300 -5.37 23.71 -8.49
CA TYR A 300 -4.82 22.36 -8.38
C TYR A 300 -5.86 21.31 -8.78
N LEU A 301 -7.07 21.37 -8.21
CA LEU A 301 -8.17 20.46 -8.48
C LEU A 301 -8.61 20.50 -9.94
N ALA A 302 -8.70 21.70 -10.53
CA ALA A 302 -9.07 21.86 -11.94
C ALA A 302 -8.00 21.26 -12.87
N ASN A 303 -6.71 21.45 -12.58
CA ASN A 303 -5.63 20.84 -13.34
C ASN A 303 -5.61 19.32 -13.18
N TYR A 304 -5.83 18.84 -11.96
CA TYR A 304 -5.96 17.41 -11.67
C TYR A 304 -7.12 16.78 -12.45
N ALA A 305 -8.31 17.39 -12.41
CA ALA A 305 -9.50 16.94 -13.12
C ALA A 305 -9.30 16.93 -14.65
N LYS A 306 -8.67 17.97 -15.20
CA LYS A 306 -8.32 18.03 -16.64
C LYS A 306 -7.35 16.92 -17.03
N ALA A 307 -6.34 16.66 -16.23
CA ALA A 307 -5.37 15.58 -16.47
C ALA A 307 -6.03 14.20 -16.39
N LEU A 308 -6.92 13.98 -15.43
CA LEU A 308 -7.69 12.74 -15.30
C LEU A 308 -8.59 12.53 -16.52
N LYS A 309 -9.33 13.56 -16.93
CA LYS A 309 -10.15 13.52 -18.14
C LYS A 309 -9.32 13.25 -19.39
N ALA A 310 -8.16 13.89 -19.54
CA ALA A 310 -7.26 13.66 -20.66
C ALA A 310 -6.69 12.23 -20.69
N ASN A 311 -6.51 11.61 -19.53
CA ASN A 311 -6.13 10.20 -19.42
C ASN A 311 -7.25 9.26 -19.85
N GLY A 312 -8.52 9.63 -19.65
CA GLY A 312 -9.68 8.97 -20.25
C GLY A 312 -9.93 7.53 -19.78
N MET A 313 -9.36 7.14 -18.65
CA MET A 313 -9.49 5.79 -18.08
C MET A 313 -10.10 5.88 -16.68
N PRO A 314 -11.10 5.04 -16.35
CA PRO A 314 -11.76 5.16 -15.05
C PRO A 314 -10.86 4.88 -13.85
N VAL A 315 -11.18 5.52 -12.74
CA VAL A 315 -10.52 5.33 -11.45
C VAL A 315 -11.54 5.46 -10.32
N VAL A 316 -11.40 4.64 -9.28
CA VAL A 316 -12.15 4.82 -8.04
C VAL A 316 -11.38 5.80 -7.16
N ILE A 317 -12.03 6.89 -6.75
CA ILE A 317 -11.46 7.86 -5.80
C ILE A 317 -12.12 7.65 -4.45
N ARG A 318 -11.31 7.21 -3.48
CA ARG A 318 -11.63 7.14 -2.06
C ARG A 318 -11.03 8.37 -1.37
N LEU A 319 -11.72 9.50 -1.52
CA LEU A 319 -11.29 10.78 -0.96
C LEU A 319 -11.45 10.78 0.56
N ASP A 320 -10.40 11.11 1.30
CA ASP A 320 -10.44 11.36 2.75
C ASP A 320 -11.26 10.31 3.52
N HIS A 321 -10.77 9.07 3.43
CA HIS A 321 -11.38 7.90 4.07
C HIS A 321 -11.40 8.00 5.59
N GLU A 322 -12.23 7.18 6.24
CA GLU A 322 -12.28 7.07 7.70
C GLU A 322 -12.56 8.39 8.43
N MET A 323 -13.27 9.29 7.75
CA MET A 323 -13.65 10.62 8.24
C MET A 323 -14.43 10.61 9.56
N ASN A 324 -15.13 9.51 9.86
CA ASN A 324 -15.87 9.30 11.10
C ASN A 324 -14.93 9.04 12.31
N GLY A 325 -13.64 8.83 12.07
CA GLY A 325 -12.57 8.76 13.06
C GLY A 325 -12.16 10.12 13.62
N GLN A 326 -11.00 10.12 14.28
CA GLN A 326 -10.40 11.31 14.92
C GLN A 326 -8.87 11.36 14.73
N TRP A 327 -8.32 10.55 13.82
CA TRP A 327 -6.87 10.39 13.62
C TRP A 327 -6.35 11.10 12.37
N TYR A 328 -7.21 11.38 11.39
CA TYR A 328 -6.81 12.07 10.17
C TYR A 328 -7.13 13.56 10.19
N ASN A 329 -6.38 14.33 9.40
CA ASN A 329 -6.50 15.79 9.31
C ASN A 329 -7.88 16.26 8.84
N TRP A 330 -8.59 15.49 8.03
CA TRP A 330 -9.93 15.83 7.52
C TRP A 330 -11.08 15.45 8.47
N SER A 331 -10.79 14.76 9.59
CA SER A 331 -11.81 14.42 10.59
C SER A 331 -12.38 15.68 11.26
N GLU A 332 -13.66 15.65 11.64
CA GLU A 332 -14.33 16.79 12.27
C GLU A 332 -14.11 16.78 13.79
N ALA A 333 -12.99 17.37 14.23
CA ALA A 333 -12.69 17.53 15.64
C ALA A 333 -11.80 18.74 15.93
N SER A 334 -11.79 19.14 17.20
CA SER A 334 -11.05 20.32 17.65
C SER A 334 -9.54 20.21 17.43
N LYS A 335 -8.97 19.00 17.49
CA LYS A 335 -7.54 18.77 17.24
C LYS A 335 -7.16 19.00 15.77
N GLN A 336 -8.07 18.67 14.86
CA GLN A 336 -7.97 18.84 13.40
C GLN A 336 -8.29 20.26 12.95
N GLN A 337 -8.96 21.04 13.80
CA GLN A 337 -9.48 22.38 13.47
C GLN A 337 -10.54 22.38 12.35
N ASN A 338 -11.29 21.29 12.23
CA ASN A 338 -12.42 21.19 11.31
C ASN A 338 -13.75 21.31 12.05
N ALA A 339 -14.63 22.17 11.54
CA ALA A 339 -15.97 22.35 12.10
C ALA A 339 -16.91 21.19 11.73
N PRO A 340 -17.95 20.90 12.52
CA PRO A 340 -18.99 19.96 12.14
C PRO A 340 -19.60 20.28 10.77
N GLY A 341 -19.79 19.27 9.91
CA GLY A 341 -20.27 19.38 8.54
C GLY A 341 -19.25 19.87 7.50
N SER A 342 -18.04 20.25 7.90
CA SER A 342 -16.99 20.71 6.99
C SER A 342 -16.47 19.61 6.07
N TYR A 343 -16.50 18.34 6.49
CA TYR A 343 -16.09 17.21 5.65
C TYR A 343 -17.03 17.09 4.44
N VAL A 344 -18.35 17.14 4.68
CA VAL A 344 -19.33 17.07 3.60
C VAL A 344 -19.20 18.26 2.65
N ALA A 345 -18.96 19.46 3.18
CA ALA A 345 -18.72 20.64 2.34
C ALA A 345 -17.47 20.47 1.46
N MET A 346 -16.37 19.97 2.03
CA MET A 346 -15.13 19.68 1.31
C MET A 346 -15.34 18.63 0.22
N TRP A 347 -15.98 17.50 0.54
CA TRP A 347 -16.26 16.44 -0.43
C TRP A 347 -17.04 16.97 -1.64
N LYS A 348 -18.13 17.71 -1.38
CA LYS A 348 -18.97 18.27 -2.44
C LYS A 348 -18.20 19.26 -3.30
N HIS A 349 -17.39 20.11 -2.67
CA HIS A 349 -16.56 21.08 -3.37
C HIS A 349 -15.60 20.40 -4.35
N VAL A 350 -14.85 19.40 -3.90
CA VAL A 350 -13.93 18.64 -4.77
C VAL A 350 -14.69 17.95 -5.92
N HIS A 351 -15.80 17.29 -5.60
CA HIS A 351 -16.66 16.65 -6.61
C HIS A 351 -17.17 17.66 -7.66
N ASP A 352 -17.63 18.83 -7.24
CA ASP A 352 -18.20 19.84 -8.13
C ASP A 352 -17.13 20.47 -9.03
N VAL A 353 -15.90 20.66 -8.54
CA VAL A 353 -14.76 21.06 -9.39
C VAL A 353 -14.47 19.98 -10.45
N PHE A 354 -14.51 18.69 -10.09
CA PHE A 354 -14.33 17.59 -11.04
C PHE A 354 -15.47 17.55 -12.07
N GLN A 355 -16.71 17.73 -11.63
CA GLN A 355 -17.88 17.81 -12.51
C GLN A 355 -17.76 18.97 -13.50
N ALA A 356 -17.38 20.16 -13.04
CA ALA A 356 -17.22 21.35 -13.87
C ALA A 356 -16.14 21.18 -14.96
N ASN A 357 -15.15 20.33 -14.71
CA ASN A 357 -14.09 20.00 -15.68
C ASN A 357 -14.40 18.72 -16.49
N GLY A 358 -15.53 18.07 -16.24
CA GLY A 358 -15.98 16.84 -16.92
C GLY A 358 -15.16 15.59 -16.56
N ALA A 359 -14.49 15.57 -15.41
CA ALA A 359 -13.71 14.42 -14.96
C ALA A 359 -14.60 13.31 -14.35
N ASN A 360 -15.81 13.66 -13.90
CA ASN A 360 -16.74 12.71 -13.27
C ASN A 360 -17.20 11.57 -14.19
N ASP A 361 -17.08 11.71 -15.51
CA ASP A 361 -17.33 10.64 -16.48
C ASP A 361 -16.35 9.44 -16.29
N TYR A 362 -15.22 9.68 -15.64
CA TYR A 362 -14.15 8.70 -15.41
C TYR A 362 -13.90 8.43 -13.92
N VAL A 363 -14.62 9.07 -13.00
CA VAL A 363 -14.40 8.88 -11.56
C VAL A 363 -15.57 8.11 -10.96
N ILE A 364 -15.27 7.02 -10.24
CA ILE A 364 -16.19 6.37 -9.31
C ILE A 364 -15.92 6.95 -7.92
N TRP A 365 -16.83 7.77 -7.41
CA TRP A 365 -16.70 8.38 -6.08
C TRP A 365 -17.07 7.38 -4.99
N ASN A 366 -16.09 7.02 -4.15
CA ASN A 366 -16.25 6.01 -3.10
C ASN A 366 -16.16 6.62 -1.69
N TRP A 367 -17.31 6.76 -1.02
CA TRP A 367 -17.39 7.29 0.34
C TRP A 367 -17.18 6.17 1.38
N SER A 368 -16.13 6.27 2.20
CA SER A 368 -15.61 5.13 2.96
C SER A 368 -15.26 5.43 4.43
N PRO A 369 -16.22 5.30 5.38
CA PRO A 369 -15.94 5.37 6.82
C PRO A 369 -15.12 4.19 7.37
N SER A 370 -14.59 4.34 8.59
CA SER A 370 -14.00 3.26 9.39
C SER A 370 -15.08 2.49 10.15
N ARG A 371 -14.77 1.26 10.60
CA ARG A 371 -15.68 0.47 11.45
C ARG A 371 -16.05 1.20 12.74
N ILE A 372 -17.35 1.29 13.02
CA ILE A 372 -17.89 2.17 14.06
C ILE A 372 -17.47 1.77 15.48
N ASP A 373 -17.31 0.49 15.75
CA ASP A 373 -17.01 -0.03 17.08
C ASP A 373 -15.58 0.28 17.55
N LYS A 374 -14.73 0.81 16.65
CA LYS A 374 -13.33 1.20 16.92
C LYS A 374 -13.07 2.70 16.94
N LEU A 375 -14.13 3.51 17.01
CA LEU A 375 -14.02 4.98 17.11
C LEU A 375 -13.67 5.49 18.52
N GLY A 376 -13.43 4.58 19.48
CA GLY A 376 -12.97 4.90 20.84
C GLY A 376 -14.05 5.45 21.79
N ASN A 377 -15.19 5.94 21.29
CA ASN A 377 -16.30 6.41 22.12
C ASN A 377 -17.67 6.00 21.54
N PRO A 378 -18.58 5.38 22.33
CA PRO A 378 -19.92 4.99 21.89
C PRO A 378 -20.75 6.11 21.24
N LYS A 379 -20.54 7.37 21.60
CA LYS A 379 -21.29 8.50 21.00
C LYS A 379 -21.01 8.68 19.50
N TYR A 380 -19.85 8.22 19.02
CA TYR A 380 -19.46 8.27 17.61
C TYR A 380 -19.96 7.06 16.82
N GLN A 381 -20.63 6.11 17.47
CA GLN A 381 -21.05 4.84 16.86
C GLN A 381 -22.52 4.86 16.41
N THR A 382 -23.19 6.00 16.51
CA THR A 382 -24.62 6.10 16.22
C THR A 382 -24.87 6.33 14.74
N LEU A 383 -26.06 5.93 14.28
CA LEU A 383 -26.51 6.17 12.91
C LEU A 383 -26.52 7.67 12.57
N ASP A 384 -26.94 8.53 13.51
CA ASP A 384 -26.98 9.98 13.30
C ASP A 384 -25.59 10.59 13.21
N TYR A 385 -24.59 10.03 13.90
CA TYR A 385 -23.21 10.43 13.72
C TYR A 385 -22.70 10.05 12.33
N MET A 386 -22.94 8.83 11.87
CA MET A 386 -22.58 8.40 10.51
C MET A 386 -23.23 9.29 9.44
N ARG A 387 -24.51 9.65 9.60
CA ARG A 387 -25.25 10.53 8.67
C ARG A 387 -24.63 11.91 8.49
N GLN A 388 -23.94 12.43 9.49
CA GLN A 388 -23.30 13.76 9.41
C GLN A 388 -22.21 13.83 8.35
N TYR A 389 -21.61 12.69 7.99
CA TYR A 389 -20.50 12.60 7.04
C TYR A 389 -20.93 12.20 5.63
N TYR A 390 -22.18 11.80 5.41
CA TYR A 390 -22.63 11.34 4.09
C TYR A 390 -22.96 12.54 3.19
N PRO A 391 -22.26 12.71 2.05
CA PRO A 391 -22.46 13.88 1.21
C PRO A 391 -23.75 13.84 0.38
N GLY A 392 -24.43 12.69 0.31
CA GLY A 392 -25.66 12.50 -0.42
C GLY A 392 -25.50 11.63 -1.66
N ALA A 393 -26.61 11.09 -2.15
CA ALA A 393 -26.60 10.06 -3.20
C ALA A 393 -26.06 10.53 -4.56
N ASP A 394 -26.13 11.82 -4.84
CA ASP A 394 -25.64 12.42 -6.10
C ASP A 394 -24.12 12.60 -6.13
N TYR A 395 -23.47 12.52 -4.97
CA TYR A 395 -22.03 12.74 -4.79
C TYR A 395 -21.24 11.45 -4.53
N VAL A 396 -21.92 10.30 -4.55
CA VAL A 396 -21.37 8.99 -4.18
C VAL A 396 -21.84 7.95 -5.18
N ASP A 397 -20.91 7.29 -5.84
CA ASP A 397 -21.21 6.15 -6.71
C ASP A 397 -21.23 4.84 -5.90
N TRP A 398 -20.19 4.62 -5.09
CA TRP A 398 -20.05 3.47 -4.19
C TRP A 398 -19.87 3.91 -2.74
N VAL A 399 -20.38 3.09 -1.84
CA VAL A 399 -20.04 3.18 -0.42
C VAL A 399 -18.89 2.22 -0.17
N GLY A 400 -18.08 2.49 0.84
CA GLY A 400 -17.15 1.49 1.31
C GLY A 400 -16.91 1.56 2.80
N MET A 401 -15.95 0.77 3.26
CA MET A 401 -15.44 0.90 4.62
C MET A 401 -14.04 0.33 4.78
N SER A 402 -13.31 0.87 5.76
CA SER A 402 -12.12 0.24 6.31
C SER A 402 -12.47 -0.63 7.52
N GLY A 403 -11.89 -1.82 7.61
CA GLY A 403 -12.16 -2.73 8.72
C GLY A 403 -11.06 -3.76 8.92
N TYR A 404 -10.48 -3.78 10.12
CA TYR A 404 -9.38 -4.68 10.47
C TYR A 404 -9.72 -5.55 11.67
N TYR A 405 -9.29 -6.81 11.64
CA TYR A 405 -9.24 -7.69 12.82
C TYR A 405 -7.86 -7.57 13.50
N ARG A 406 -7.80 -6.81 14.60
CA ARG A 406 -6.53 -6.38 15.21
C ARG A 406 -6.13 -7.12 16.49
N THR A 407 -7.08 -7.75 17.20
CA THR A 407 -6.84 -8.24 18.57
C THR A 407 -7.43 -9.62 18.79
N ALA A 408 -6.68 -10.51 19.44
CA ALA A 408 -7.10 -11.90 19.74
C ALA A 408 -8.34 -12.00 20.63
N THR A 409 -8.69 -10.92 21.32
CA THR A 409 -9.85 -10.83 22.21
C THR A 409 -11.18 -10.68 21.47
N GLU A 410 -11.13 -10.31 20.19
CA GLU A 410 -12.32 -10.27 19.33
C GLU A 410 -12.60 -11.66 18.77
N GLN A 411 -13.89 -11.94 18.52
CA GLN A 411 -14.23 -13.11 17.71
C GLN A 411 -13.69 -12.87 16.28
N PRO A 412 -12.91 -13.80 15.71
CA PRO A 412 -12.31 -13.64 14.39
C PRO A 412 -13.38 -13.92 13.31
N THR A 413 -14.36 -13.03 13.20
CA THR A 413 -15.47 -13.18 12.25
C THR A 413 -15.73 -11.92 11.44
N PHE A 414 -16.21 -12.08 10.22
CA PHE A 414 -16.74 -11.01 9.38
C PHE A 414 -17.77 -10.17 10.13
N GLN A 415 -18.71 -10.81 10.82
CA GLN A 415 -19.79 -10.12 11.53
C GLN A 415 -19.25 -9.21 12.63
N THR A 416 -18.23 -9.63 13.35
CA THR A 416 -17.55 -8.81 14.36
C THR A 416 -16.89 -7.59 13.73
N THR A 417 -16.24 -7.74 12.57
CA THR A 417 -15.51 -6.63 11.92
C THR A 417 -16.41 -5.66 11.17
N PHE A 418 -17.41 -6.16 10.45
CA PHE A 418 -18.14 -5.38 9.44
C PHE A 418 -19.63 -5.20 9.76
N GLY A 419 -20.26 -6.17 10.42
CA GLY A 419 -21.72 -6.27 10.49
C GLY A 419 -22.43 -5.02 11.02
N ALA A 420 -21.95 -4.46 12.12
CA ALA A 420 -22.55 -3.26 12.72
C ALA A 420 -22.41 -2.02 11.82
N THR A 421 -21.29 -1.90 11.10
CA THR A 421 -21.04 -0.78 10.18
C THR A 421 -21.87 -0.95 8.91
N LEU A 422 -21.89 -2.14 8.31
CA LEU A 422 -22.72 -2.46 7.14
C LEU A 422 -24.20 -2.16 7.38
N ALA A 423 -24.71 -2.49 8.57
CA ALA A 423 -26.08 -2.16 8.95
C ALA A 423 -26.37 -0.65 8.95
N GLN A 424 -25.41 0.20 9.30
CA GLN A 424 -25.55 1.65 9.19
C GLN A 424 -25.39 2.13 7.75
N LEU A 425 -24.42 1.62 7.00
CA LEU A 425 -24.20 2.00 5.60
C LEU A 425 -25.44 1.77 4.74
N ARG A 426 -26.09 0.61 4.90
CA ARG A 426 -27.34 0.27 4.21
C ARG A 426 -28.51 1.22 4.53
N GLN A 427 -28.49 1.86 5.71
CA GLN A 427 -29.49 2.85 6.10
C GLN A 427 -29.14 4.28 5.67
N VAL A 428 -27.85 4.62 5.66
CA VAL A 428 -27.37 5.96 5.28
C VAL A 428 -27.41 6.14 3.75
N ALA A 429 -27.06 5.10 3.01
CA ALA A 429 -26.91 5.12 1.56
C ALA A 429 -27.65 3.92 0.93
N PRO A 430 -28.99 3.85 1.06
CA PRO A 430 -29.76 2.71 0.57
C PRO A 430 -29.58 2.50 -0.94
N GLY A 431 -29.39 1.24 -1.34
CA GLY A 431 -29.24 0.85 -2.74
C GLY A 431 -27.86 1.09 -3.36
N LYS A 432 -26.90 1.66 -2.62
CA LYS A 432 -25.51 1.78 -3.08
C LYS A 432 -24.76 0.47 -2.85
N HIS A 433 -23.95 0.08 -3.83
CA HIS A 433 -23.00 -1.02 -3.66
C HIS A 433 -21.92 -0.68 -2.64
N ILE A 434 -21.47 -1.68 -1.89
CA ILE A 434 -20.51 -1.54 -0.78
C ILE A 434 -19.20 -2.25 -1.13
N LEU A 435 -18.08 -1.53 -1.14
CA LEU A 435 -16.74 -2.08 -1.31
C LEU A 435 -15.98 -2.05 0.02
N LEU A 436 -15.46 -3.20 0.47
CA LEU A 436 -14.59 -3.22 1.66
C LEU A 436 -13.19 -2.73 1.26
N ASN A 437 -13.02 -1.41 1.20
CA ASN A 437 -11.89 -0.73 0.55
C ASN A 437 -10.54 -0.97 1.20
N GLU A 438 -10.51 -1.31 2.48
CA GLU A 438 -9.26 -1.56 3.19
C GLU A 438 -9.52 -2.54 4.32
N ILE A 439 -9.14 -3.80 4.10
CA ILE A 439 -9.33 -4.88 5.07
C ILE A 439 -8.04 -5.60 5.38
N GLY A 440 -7.96 -6.17 6.58
CA GLY A 440 -6.84 -7.02 6.96
C GLY A 440 -7.06 -7.67 8.32
N ALA A 441 -6.38 -8.79 8.53
CA ALA A 441 -6.35 -9.50 9.80
C ALA A 441 -4.90 -9.77 10.21
N THR A 442 -4.59 -9.51 11.48
CA THR A 442 -3.23 -9.69 12.01
C THR A 442 -3.11 -11.06 12.65
N GLU A 443 -1.89 -11.57 12.69
CA GLU A 443 -1.55 -12.73 13.50
C GLU A 443 -1.51 -12.28 14.97
N THR A 444 -2.60 -12.48 15.69
CA THR A 444 -2.70 -12.01 17.08
C THR A 444 -2.10 -13.03 18.04
N GLY A 445 -0.96 -12.69 18.68
CA GLY A 445 -0.37 -13.44 19.80
C GLY A 445 0.71 -14.47 19.39
N GLY A 446 1.94 -14.33 19.90
CA GLY A 446 3.07 -15.21 19.59
C GLY A 446 2.98 -16.66 20.12
N THR A 447 1.80 -17.09 20.57
CA THR A 447 1.54 -18.39 21.21
C THR A 447 0.31 -19.11 20.67
N VAL A 448 -0.39 -18.57 19.67
CA VAL A 448 -1.70 -19.12 19.29
C VAL A 448 -1.55 -20.30 18.32
N SER A 449 -1.89 -21.49 18.80
CA SER A 449 -1.96 -22.75 18.05
C SER A 449 -3.19 -22.85 17.13
N ASN A 450 -4.11 -21.87 17.19
CA ASN A 450 -5.32 -21.76 16.38
C ASN A 450 -5.20 -20.53 15.49
N SER A 451 -5.27 -20.68 14.16
CA SER A 451 -5.16 -19.55 13.23
C SER A 451 -6.41 -18.69 13.24
N GLN A 452 -6.48 -17.71 14.15
CA GLN A 452 -7.58 -16.73 14.21
C GLN A 452 -7.67 -15.94 12.91
N LYS A 453 -6.54 -15.64 12.25
CA LYS A 453 -6.54 -15.04 10.93
C LYS A 453 -7.20 -15.94 9.90
N SER A 454 -6.87 -17.23 9.84
CA SER A 454 -7.57 -18.18 8.96
C SER A 454 -9.06 -18.26 9.27
N GLN A 455 -9.46 -18.29 10.55
CA GLN A 455 -10.89 -18.28 10.93
C GLN A 455 -11.60 -17.02 10.44
N TRP A 456 -10.96 -15.87 10.58
CA TRP A 456 -11.49 -14.61 10.07
C TRP A 456 -11.62 -14.62 8.55
N ILE A 457 -10.59 -15.11 7.83
CA ILE A 457 -10.60 -15.23 6.38
C ILE A 457 -11.72 -16.18 5.92
N ALA A 458 -11.85 -17.36 6.53
CA ALA A 458 -12.92 -18.30 6.22
C ALA A 458 -14.30 -17.64 6.40
N SER A 459 -14.51 -16.94 7.52
CA SER A 459 -15.76 -16.25 7.80
C SER A 459 -16.06 -15.09 6.83
N LEU A 460 -15.01 -14.43 6.28
CA LEU A 460 -15.16 -13.41 5.25
C LEU A 460 -15.79 -14.03 4.00
N PHE A 461 -15.25 -15.15 3.52
CA PHE A 461 -15.79 -15.82 2.34
C PHE A 461 -17.16 -16.46 2.57
N ASP A 462 -17.44 -16.99 3.77
CA ASP A 462 -18.78 -17.44 4.15
C ASP A 462 -19.80 -16.28 4.08
N ALA A 463 -19.43 -15.10 4.59
CA ALA A 463 -20.28 -13.93 4.53
C ALA A 463 -20.47 -13.38 3.11
N LEU A 464 -19.45 -13.47 2.25
CA LEU A 464 -19.56 -13.06 0.84
C LEU A 464 -20.44 -14.02 0.03
N ALA A 465 -20.51 -15.30 0.41
CA ALA A 465 -21.43 -16.27 -0.19
C ALA A 465 -22.87 -16.12 0.29
N ASP A 466 -23.11 -15.46 1.43
CA ASP A 466 -24.45 -15.19 1.95
C ASP A 466 -25.16 -14.14 1.06
N PRO A 467 -26.33 -14.47 0.47
CA PRO A 467 -27.12 -13.51 -0.32
C PRO A 467 -27.50 -12.23 0.43
N ALA A 468 -27.52 -12.24 1.77
CA ALA A 468 -27.72 -11.06 2.59
C ALA A 468 -26.61 -9.99 2.43
N ASN A 469 -25.46 -10.37 1.84
CA ASN A 469 -24.34 -9.47 1.51
C ASN A 469 -24.09 -9.38 -0.01
N SER A 470 -25.14 -9.58 -0.82
CA SER A 470 -25.09 -9.36 -2.28
C SER A 470 -24.84 -7.91 -2.68
N ASP A 471 -25.09 -6.95 -1.78
CA ASP A 471 -24.77 -5.54 -1.97
C ASP A 471 -23.28 -5.21 -1.71
N VAL A 472 -22.56 -6.09 -1.01
CA VAL A 472 -21.10 -6.00 -0.91
C VAL A 472 -20.53 -6.47 -2.25
N ILE A 473 -19.78 -5.64 -2.95
CA ILE A 473 -19.28 -5.94 -4.32
C ILE A 473 -17.81 -6.36 -4.34
N GLY A 474 -17.23 -6.68 -3.17
CA GLY A 474 -15.87 -7.17 -3.06
C GLY A 474 -15.07 -6.46 -1.97
N PHE A 475 -13.75 -6.53 -2.09
CA PHE A 475 -12.83 -5.94 -1.13
C PHE A 475 -11.47 -5.60 -1.75
N ALA A 476 -10.73 -4.72 -1.09
CA ALA A 476 -9.30 -4.52 -1.34
C ALA A 476 -8.52 -4.84 -0.06
N TYR A 477 -7.72 -5.91 -0.11
CA TYR A 477 -6.98 -6.43 1.03
C TYR A 477 -5.65 -5.69 1.19
N PHE A 478 -5.37 -5.23 2.41
CA PHE A 478 -4.17 -4.47 2.73
C PHE A 478 -3.02 -5.41 3.09
N SER A 479 -2.34 -5.96 2.10
CA SER A 479 -1.26 -6.95 2.29
C SER A 479 0.08 -6.26 2.55
N GLN A 480 0.21 -5.62 3.72
CA GLN A 480 1.42 -4.91 4.13
C GLN A 480 1.72 -5.07 5.62
N VAL A 481 2.94 -4.76 6.02
CA VAL A 481 3.30 -4.53 7.43
C VAL A 481 3.13 -3.05 7.73
N ALA A 482 2.25 -2.72 8.67
CA ALA A 482 1.96 -1.33 9.04
C ALA A 482 2.40 -1.05 10.47
N THR A 483 3.21 0.01 10.64
CA THR A 483 3.54 0.53 11.97
C THR A 483 2.77 1.81 12.24
N THR A 484 1.90 1.78 13.24
CA THR A 484 1.06 2.90 13.67
C THR A 484 1.45 3.38 15.05
N ILE A 485 1.27 4.68 15.32
CA ILE A 485 1.34 5.23 16.67
C ILE A 485 -0.08 5.24 17.25
N VAL A 486 -0.32 4.44 18.29
CA VAL A 486 -1.59 4.43 19.03
C VAL A 486 -1.30 4.92 20.44
N ASP A 487 -1.92 6.03 20.85
CA ASP A 487 -1.70 6.66 22.16
C ASP A 487 -0.22 6.93 22.49
N GLY A 488 0.57 7.31 21.48
CA GLY A 488 2.01 7.57 21.63
C GLY A 488 2.90 6.32 21.61
N ALA A 489 2.33 5.12 21.53
CA ALA A 489 3.07 3.87 21.43
C ALA A 489 3.14 3.35 19.99
N ARG A 490 4.31 2.87 19.56
CA ARG A 490 4.48 2.17 18.28
C ARG A 490 3.84 0.79 18.36
N THR A 491 2.96 0.50 17.42
CA THR A 491 2.37 -0.82 17.21
C THR A 491 2.58 -1.24 15.77
N THR A 492 3.23 -2.38 15.55
CA THR A 492 3.41 -2.96 14.22
C THR A 492 2.44 -4.11 14.06
N ASN A 493 1.63 -4.08 13.01
CA ASN A 493 0.73 -5.15 12.62
C ASN A 493 1.20 -5.75 11.29
N ASP A 494 1.17 -7.08 11.20
CA ASP A 494 1.47 -7.79 9.96
C ASP A 494 0.16 -8.26 9.32
N TRP A 495 -0.31 -7.49 8.34
CA TRP A 495 -1.58 -7.78 7.65
C TRP A 495 -1.39 -8.73 6.47
N ARG A 496 -0.15 -8.94 6.01
CA ARG A 496 0.16 -9.62 4.74
C ARG A 496 -0.53 -10.97 4.61
N LEU A 497 -1.04 -11.30 3.42
CA LEU A 497 -1.67 -12.60 3.18
C LEU A 497 -0.68 -13.76 3.36
N ASP A 498 0.59 -13.52 2.99
CA ASP A 498 1.72 -14.44 3.09
C ASP A 498 2.39 -14.46 4.48
N SER A 499 1.76 -13.89 5.51
CA SER A 499 2.31 -13.88 6.89
C SER A 499 2.45 -15.28 7.50
N ARG A 500 1.57 -16.22 7.12
CA ARG A 500 1.60 -17.64 7.47
C ARG A 500 1.05 -18.50 6.34
N ALA A 501 1.54 -19.73 6.22
CA ALA A 501 1.10 -20.67 5.19
C ALA A 501 -0.38 -21.07 5.32
N ASP A 502 -0.90 -21.22 6.55
CA ASP A 502 -2.30 -21.56 6.78
C ASP A 502 -3.26 -20.40 6.48
N SER A 503 -2.88 -19.16 6.82
CA SER A 503 -3.61 -17.94 6.44
C SER A 503 -3.69 -17.79 4.92
N LEU A 504 -2.56 -17.97 4.22
CA LEU A 504 -2.50 -17.92 2.75
C LEU A 504 -3.34 -19.03 2.12
N ALA A 505 -3.22 -20.28 2.57
CA ALA A 505 -3.99 -21.40 2.05
C ALA A 505 -5.50 -21.18 2.23
N THR A 506 -5.93 -20.71 3.41
CA THR A 506 -7.34 -20.41 3.67
C THR A 506 -7.86 -19.30 2.76
N PHE A 507 -7.03 -18.30 2.47
CA PHE A 507 -7.40 -17.24 1.54
C PHE A 507 -7.52 -17.76 0.10
N ALA A 508 -6.55 -18.56 -0.36
CA ALA A 508 -6.54 -19.16 -1.69
C ALA A 508 -7.76 -20.07 -1.92
N GLU A 509 -8.12 -20.88 -0.92
CA GLU A 509 -9.34 -21.70 -0.96
C GLU A 509 -10.60 -20.84 -1.03
N GLY A 510 -10.67 -19.79 -0.21
CA GLY A 510 -11.82 -18.89 -0.14
C GLY A 510 -12.04 -18.09 -1.43
N ILE A 511 -10.99 -17.50 -2.00
CA ILE A 511 -11.10 -16.69 -3.23
C ILE A 511 -11.36 -17.54 -4.48
N ALA A 512 -11.10 -18.85 -4.42
CA ALA A 512 -11.42 -19.80 -5.48
C ALA A 512 -12.84 -20.35 -5.41
N ARG A 513 -13.63 -20.01 -4.38
CA ARG A 513 -15.01 -20.46 -4.23
C ARG A 513 -15.90 -19.93 -5.35
N THR A 514 -16.77 -20.79 -5.88
CA THR A 514 -17.68 -20.45 -6.98
C THR A 514 -19.02 -19.86 -6.53
N ASP A 515 -19.29 -19.83 -5.22
CA ASP A 515 -20.51 -19.29 -4.62
C ASP A 515 -20.34 -17.84 -4.10
N THR A 516 -19.25 -17.17 -4.47
CA THR A 516 -18.90 -15.81 -4.01
C THR A 516 -18.90 -14.78 -5.14
N ASP A 517 -19.41 -15.11 -6.33
CA ASP A 517 -19.51 -14.21 -7.49
C ASP A 517 -18.18 -13.57 -7.96
N TYR A 518 -17.04 -14.19 -7.66
CA TYR A 518 -15.77 -13.80 -8.28
C TYR A 518 -15.62 -14.42 -9.67
N ASP A 519 -15.23 -13.60 -10.65
CA ASP A 519 -14.83 -14.03 -11.99
C ASP A 519 -13.37 -13.62 -12.23
N LEU A 520 -12.46 -14.45 -11.72
CA LEU A 520 -11.03 -14.16 -11.66
C LEU A 520 -10.23 -15.25 -12.39
N GLN A 521 -9.27 -14.83 -13.21
CA GLN A 521 -8.40 -15.75 -13.92
C GLN A 521 -7.50 -16.52 -12.95
N GLU A 522 -7.23 -17.80 -13.26
CA GLU A 522 -6.24 -18.60 -12.54
C GLU A 522 -4.84 -18.14 -12.86
N VAL A 523 -4.01 -17.99 -11.83
CA VAL A 523 -2.59 -17.70 -11.96
C VAL A 523 -1.84 -19.00 -11.73
N LYS A 524 -1.07 -19.44 -12.72
CA LYS A 524 -0.26 -20.64 -12.59
C LYS A 524 0.86 -20.38 -11.59
N GLN A 525 0.94 -21.24 -10.57
CA GLN A 525 2.04 -21.25 -9.61
C GLN A 525 3.36 -21.66 -10.26
#